data_AF-C1L9E5-F1
#
_entry.id   AF-C1L9E5-F1
#
_cell.length_a   1.000
_cell.length_b   1.000
_cell.length_c   1.000
_cell.angle_alpha   90.00
_cell.angle_beta   90.00
_cell.angle_gamma   90.00
#
_symmetry.space_group_name_H-M   'P 1'
#
loop_
_entity.id
_entity.type
_entity.pdbx_description
1 polymer ?
#
loop_
_entity_poly.entity_id
_entity_poly.type
_entity_poly.pdbx_seq_one_letter_code
_entity_poly.pdbx_strand_id
1 'polypeptide(L)'
;MTNLVFKRCRSILNPLCRGMAHYHIEWKPKPYPCTKAEREAAAKRYNLLPSDYKPFENDGLAPGDYFCVEPYNVNNCDPWEPYDFPLERRNFSEPVQFNAHMYSAAGCDPEYSKRYQRGTSVWWILLKIFAPLFVIGGLLYVGQMYCYILPLKAKQYPYATDNNMHYTFERAE
;
A
#
# COMPACT_ATOMS: atom_id res chain seq x y z
N MET A 1 1.11 54.27 -5.80
CA MET A 1 2.50 54.01 -5.33
C MET A 1 2.69 52.63 -4.68
N THR A 2 1.69 51.75 -4.68
CA THR A 2 1.72 50.44 -4.00
C THR A 2 2.32 49.29 -4.83
N ASN A 3 2.19 49.34 -6.17
CA ASN A 3 2.68 48.25 -7.05
C ASN A 3 4.20 48.28 -7.32
N LEU A 4 4.86 49.42 -7.12
CA LEU A 4 6.30 49.58 -7.41
C LEU A 4 7.19 48.98 -6.30
N VAL A 5 6.75 49.10 -5.05
CA VAL A 5 7.43 48.54 -3.87
C VAL A 5 7.42 47.01 -3.91
N PHE A 6 6.27 46.42 -4.28
CA PHE A 6 6.11 44.97 -4.37
C PHE A 6 6.98 44.32 -5.47
N LYS A 7 7.17 45.01 -6.60
CA LYS A 7 8.05 44.53 -7.70
C LYS A 7 9.54 44.56 -7.33
N ARG A 8 9.98 45.54 -6.53
CA ARG A 8 11.40 45.72 -6.16
C ARG A 8 11.85 44.74 -5.08
N CYS A 9 10.99 44.42 -4.11
CA CYS A 9 11.28 43.40 -3.09
C CYS A 9 11.33 41.97 -3.67
N ARG A 10 10.56 41.66 -4.72
CA ARG A 10 10.54 40.31 -5.34
C ARG A 10 11.88 39.91 -5.98
N SER A 11 12.65 40.88 -6.48
CA SER A 11 13.98 40.65 -7.09
C SER A 11 15.07 40.40 -6.06
N ILE A 12 14.91 40.89 -4.82
CA ILE A 12 15.90 40.76 -3.74
C ILE A 12 15.61 39.52 -2.88
N LEU A 13 14.32 39.14 -2.73
CA LEU A 13 13.91 37.99 -1.92
C LEU A 13 14.07 36.64 -2.62
N ASN A 14 14.00 36.58 -3.96
CA ASN A 14 14.15 35.32 -4.71
C ASN A 14 15.54 34.64 -4.59
N PRO A 15 16.69 35.35 -4.61
CA PRO A 15 17.99 34.72 -4.42
C PRO A 15 18.28 34.32 -2.96
N LEU A 16 17.71 35.03 -1.97
CA LEU A 16 17.91 34.71 -0.55
C LEU A 16 17.28 33.36 -0.16
N CYS A 17 16.14 32.99 -0.77
CA CYS A 17 15.51 31.69 -0.54
C CYS A 17 16.19 30.53 -1.28
N ARG A 18 17.05 30.80 -2.28
CA ARG A 18 17.82 29.74 -2.98
C ARG A 18 19.11 29.33 -2.25
N GLY A 19 19.56 30.12 -1.27
CA GLY A 19 20.83 29.89 -0.56
C GLY A 19 20.76 29.02 0.69
N MET A 20 19.57 28.59 1.15
CA MET A 20 19.41 27.91 2.44
C MET A 20 19.35 26.37 2.36
N ALA A 21 19.49 25.79 1.17
CA ALA A 21 19.70 24.35 1.01
C ALA A 21 21.15 24.14 0.54
N HIS A 22 22.06 23.90 1.48
CA HIS A 22 23.46 23.54 1.20
C HIS A 22 23.54 22.08 0.69
N TYR A 23 22.97 21.82 -0.47
CA TYR A 23 23.20 20.58 -1.20
C TYR A 23 24.42 20.77 -2.11
N HIS A 24 25.45 19.92 -1.95
CA HIS A 24 26.58 19.91 -2.87
C HIS A 24 26.24 19.05 -4.09
N ILE A 25 26.56 19.52 -5.30
CA ILE A 25 26.25 18.81 -6.56
C ILE A 25 26.86 17.40 -6.58
N GLU A 26 27.99 17.21 -5.90
CA GLU A 26 28.66 15.91 -5.80
C GLU A 26 27.87 14.86 -5.00
N TRP A 27 26.91 15.27 -4.17
CA TRP A 27 26.05 14.36 -3.40
C TRP A 27 24.87 13.85 -4.23
N LYS A 28 24.65 14.38 -5.43
CA LYS A 28 23.62 13.88 -6.34
C LYS A 28 23.93 12.43 -6.76
N PRO A 29 22.91 11.57 -6.92
CA PRO A 29 23.07 10.28 -7.60
C PRO A 29 23.68 10.46 -9.00
N LYS A 30 24.53 9.51 -9.39
CA LYS A 30 25.22 9.44 -10.68
C LYS A 30 24.72 8.24 -11.50
N PRO A 31 25.14 8.12 -12.77
CA PRO A 31 24.88 6.93 -13.57
C PRO A 31 25.48 5.67 -12.93
N TYR A 32 25.03 4.52 -13.43
CA TYR A 32 25.44 3.21 -12.94
C TYR A 32 26.98 3.03 -12.88
N PRO A 33 27.56 2.60 -11.75
CA PRO A 33 29.01 2.48 -11.59
C PRO A 33 29.54 1.19 -12.21
N CYS A 34 30.31 1.32 -13.29
CA CYS A 34 30.88 0.17 -13.99
C CYS A 34 32.20 -0.27 -13.35
N THR A 35 33.03 0.69 -12.91
CA THR A 35 34.38 0.44 -12.39
C THR A 35 34.40 0.30 -10.87
N LYS A 36 35.44 -0.38 -10.34
CA LYS A 36 35.62 -0.54 -8.88
C LYS A 36 35.80 0.82 -8.17
N ALA A 37 36.57 1.73 -8.76
CA ALA A 37 36.79 3.06 -8.22
C ALA A 37 35.49 3.89 -8.17
N GLU A 38 34.62 3.77 -9.18
CA GLU A 38 33.30 4.42 -9.17
C GLU A 38 32.39 3.84 -8.09
N ARG A 39 32.43 2.52 -7.86
CA ARG A 39 31.67 1.89 -6.77
C ARG A 39 32.16 2.34 -5.40
N GLU A 40 33.47 2.44 -5.18
CA GLU A 40 34.04 2.96 -3.94
C GLU A 40 33.65 4.43 -3.70
N ALA A 41 33.66 5.25 -4.76
CA ALA A 41 33.21 6.64 -4.71
C ALA A 41 31.69 6.77 -4.48
N ALA A 42 30.88 5.85 -5.01
CA ALA A 42 29.44 5.79 -4.76
C ALA A 42 29.14 5.35 -3.32
N ALA A 43 29.80 4.30 -2.82
CA ALA A 43 29.69 3.84 -1.44
C ALA A 43 29.98 4.99 -0.45
N LYS A 44 31.08 5.74 -0.69
CA LYS A 44 31.42 6.93 0.11
C LYS A 44 30.35 8.02 0.08
N ARG A 45 29.65 8.21 -1.05
CA ARG A 45 28.58 9.22 -1.18
C ARG A 45 27.35 8.87 -0.36
N TYR A 46 27.02 7.59 -0.26
CA TYR A 46 25.89 7.08 0.51
C TYR A 46 26.25 6.70 1.95
N ASN A 47 27.44 7.06 2.43
CA ASN A 47 27.96 6.68 3.75
C ASN A 47 27.94 5.16 4.00
N LEU A 48 28.16 4.36 2.95
CA LEU A 48 28.22 2.91 2.99
C LEU A 48 29.66 2.41 2.95
N LEU A 49 29.89 1.24 3.56
CA LEU A 49 31.13 0.50 3.37
C LEU A 49 31.20 -0.02 1.92
N PRO A 50 32.39 -0.04 1.28
CA PRO A 50 32.54 -0.60 -0.06
C PRO A 50 32.13 -2.08 -0.18
N SER A 51 32.15 -2.83 0.93
CA SER A 51 31.69 -4.23 1.00
C SER A 51 30.16 -4.36 0.93
N ASP A 52 29.46 -3.39 1.50
CA ASP A 52 28.01 -3.47 1.71
C ASP A 52 27.27 -2.78 0.55
N TYR A 53 27.97 -1.88 -0.16
CA TYR A 53 27.44 -1.23 -1.34
C TYR A 53 27.23 -2.22 -2.50
N LYS A 54 25.96 -2.45 -2.83
CA LYS A 54 25.54 -3.21 -4.01
C LYS A 54 24.62 -2.33 -4.86
N PRO A 55 24.94 -2.03 -6.12
CA PRO A 55 24.02 -1.30 -6.99
C PRO A 55 22.90 -2.24 -7.50
N PHE A 56 21.84 -1.66 -8.07
CA PHE A 56 20.80 -2.41 -8.77
C PHE A 56 21.33 -3.12 -10.02
N GLU A 57 20.68 -4.19 -10.47
CA GLU A 57 21.04 -4.86 -11.71
C GLU A 57 20.86 -3.94 -12.92
N ASN A 58 21.80 -3.98 -13.87
CA ASN A 58 21.83 -3.07 -15.01
C ASN A 58 20.93 -3.54 -16.15
N ASP A 59 19.61 -3.54 -15.91
CA ASP A 59 18.58 -3.91 -16.89
C ASP A 59 18.05 -2.71 -17.69
N GLY A 60 18.77 -1.57 -17.66
CA GLY A 60 18.34 -0.30 -18.26
C GLY A 60 17.27 0.46 -17.46
N LEU A 61 16.64 -0.18 -16.48
CA LEU A 61 15.71 0.43 -15.51
C LEU A 61 16.36 0.73 -14.15
N ALA A 62 17.66 0.48 -14.01
CA ALA A 62 18.39 0.72 -12.78
C ALA A 62 18.36 2.22 -12.40
N PRO A 63 18.10 2.57 -11.14
CA PRO A 63 18.11 3.96 -10.67
C PRO A 63 19.54 4.52 -10.49
N GLY A 64 20.37 4.43 -11.54
CA GLY A 64 21.74 4.94 -11.54
C GLY A 64 22.66 4.20 -10.55
N ASP A 65 23.37 4.95 -9.71
CA ASP A 65 24.28 4.45 -8.68
C ASP A 65 23.63 4.24 -7.31
N TYR A 66 22.29 4.28 -7.23
CA TYR A 66 21.60 4.01 -5.97
C TYR A 66 21.88 2.59 -5.47
N PHE A 67 22.04 2.47 -4.15
CA PHE A 67 22.30 1.18 -3.52
C PHE A 67 21.01 0.35 -3.41
N CYS A 68 21.15 -0.95 -3.56
CA CYS A 68 20.11 -1.94 -3.43
C CYS A 68 20.26 -2.65 -2.10
N VAL A 69 19.18 -2.67 -1.32
CA VAL A 69 19.05 -3.44 -0.08
C VAL A 69 17.85 -4.35 -0.18
N GLU A 70 17.89 -5.45 0.55
CA GLU A 70 16.71 -6.28 0.72
C GLU A 70 15.58 -5.43 1.32
N PRO A 71 14.37 -5.48 0.75
CA PRO A 71 13.27 -4.67 1.22
C PRO A 71 12.86 -5.10 2.62
N TYR A 72 12.82 -4.15 3.55
CA TYR A 72 12.39 -4.36 4.92
C TYR A 72 11.38 -3.29 5.31
N ASN A 73 10.40 -3.65 6.14
CA ASN A 73 9.48 -2.69 6.72
C ASN A 73 10.14 -1.95 7.88
N VAL A 74 9.83 -0.67 8.03
CA VAL A 74 10.22 0.17 9.18
C VAL A 74 9.89 -0.51 10.52
N ASN A 75 8.81 -1.29 10.61
CA ASN A 75 8.42 -2.01 11.81
C ASN A 75 9.40 -3.11 12.26
N ASN A 76 10.29 -3.56 11.37
CA ASN A 76 11.29 -4.59 11.67
C ASN A 76 12.56 -3.99 12.31
N CYS A 77 12.71 -2.66 12.28
CA CYS A 77 13.74 -1.95 13.05
C CYS A 77 13.40 -1.97 14.55
N ASP A 78 14.42 -1.89 15.41
CA ASP A 78 14.25 -1.93 16.88
C ASP A 78 13.31 -0.82 17.35
N PRO A 79 12.16 -1.12 17.99
CA PRO A 79 11.24 -0.09 18.47
C PRO A 79 11.79 0.76 19.64
N TRP A 80 12.86 0.34 20.31
CA TRP A 80 13.38 1.00 21.52
C TRP A 80 14.56 1.93 21.28
N GLU A 81 15.15 1.89 20.08
CA GLU A 81 16.26 2.76 19.71
C GLU A 81 15.77 4.23 19.58
N PRO A 82 16.48 5.21 20.16
CA PRO A 82 16.13 6.63 20.05
C PRO A 82 16.52 7.21 18.68
N TYR A 83 15.76 6.88 17.64
CA TYR A 83 16.00 7.39 16.29
C TYR A 83 15.85 8.91 16.16
N ASP A 84 16.65 9.52 15.29
CA ASP A 84 16.49 10.93 14.90
C ASP A 84 15.12 11.20 14.25
N PHE A 85 14.61 10.24 13.46
CA PHE A 85 13.29 10.26 12.86
C PHE A 85 12.44 9.11 13.42
N PRO A 86 11.75 9.28 14.57
CA PRO A 86 11.03 8.19 15.23
C PRO A 86 9.92 7.53 14.39
N LEU A 87 9.25 8.30 13.54
CA LEU A 87 8.17 7.79 12.68
C LEU A 87 8.69 6.85 11.58
N GLU A 88 9.89 7.12 11.07
CA GLU A 88 10.54 6.34 10.01
C GLU A 88 11.51 5.29 10.57
N ARG A 89 11.73 5.28 11.89
CA ARG A 89 12.78 4.50 12.59
C ARG A 89 14.12 4.53 11.88
N ARG A 90 14.59 5.75 11.62
CA ARG A 90 15.81 6.03 10.84
C ARG A 90 16.63 7.15 11.49
N ASN A 91 17.95 7.06 11.40
CA ASN A 91 18.87 8.11 11.84
C ASN A 91 19.24 9.09 10.71
N PHE A 92 19.78 10.24 11.09
CA PHE A 92 20.31 11.20 10.15
C PHE A 92 21.51 10.61 9.39
N SER A 93 21.60 10.91 8.09
CA SER A 93 22.64 10.38 7.19
C SER A 93 22.63 8.87 6.93
N GLU A 94 21.64 8.14 7.44
CA GLU A 94 21.42 6.76 7.02
C GLU A 94 20.85 6.70 5.59
N PRO A 95 21.36 5.77 4.76
CA PRO A 95 20.92 5.64 3.39
C PRO A 95 19.52 5.00 3.33
N VAL A 96 18.62 5.62 2.56
CA VAL A 96 17.19 5.23 2.50
C VAL A 96 16.97 4.17 1.43
N GLN A 97 16.24 3.11 1.72
CA GLN A 97 15.86 2.12 0.71
C GLN A 97 15.08 2.74 -0.46
N PHE A 98 15.28 2.28 -1.70
CA PHE A 98 14.69 2.91 -2.90
C PHE A 98 13.16 3.04 -2.83
N ASN A 99 12.47 1.99 -2.35
CA ASN A 99 11.02 1.96 -2.21
C ASN A 99 10.55 2.21 -0.77
N ALA A 100 11.21 3.10 -0.01
CA ALA A 100 10.91 3.34 1.41
C ALA A 100 9.45 3.69 1.69
N HIS A 101 8.78 4.40 0.79
CA HIS A 101 7.37 4.75 0.92
C HIS A 101 6.45 3.51 0.97
N MET A 102 6.76 2.45 0.20
CA MET A 102 6.00 1.20 0.21
C MET A 102 6.18 0.41 1.50
N TYR A 103 7.32 0.59 2.16
CA TYR A 103 7.74 -0.14 3.36
C TYR A 103 7.68 0.71 4.64
N SER A 104 6.89 1.78 4.60
CA SER A 104 6.57 2.59 5.79
C SER A 104 5.88 1.76 6.88
N ALA A 105 5.72 2.30 8.08
CA ALA A 105 5.11 1.59 9.20
C ALA A 105 3.68 1.07 8.91
N ALA A 106 2.93 1.70 8.00
CA ALA A 106 1.62 1.26 7.53
C ALA A 106 1.67 0.50 6.19
N GLY A 107 2.85 0.38 5.61
CA GLY A 107 3.09 -0.22 4.31
C GLY A 107 3.15 -1.75 4.32
N CYS A 108 3.66 -2.30 3.23
CA CYS A 108 3.85 -3.75 3.09
C CYS A 108 5.00 -4.21 3.98
N ASP A 109 4.85 -5.38 4.60
CA ASP A 109 5.96 -6.05 5.32
C ASP A 109 6.29 -7.38 4.66
N PRO A 110 7.41 -7.44 3.89
CA PRO A 110 7.88 -8.66 3.26
C PRO A 110 8.16 -9.78 4.25
N GLU A 111 8.64 -9.46 5.44
CA GLU A 111 9.00 -10.46 6.45
C GLU A 111 7.77 -11.02 7.14
N TYR A 112 6.81 -10.15 7.51
CA TYR A 112 5.51 -10.58 7.99
C TYR A 112 4.79 -11.48 6.99
N SER A 113 4.80 -11.10 5.70
CA SER A 113 4.23 -11.91 4.63
C SER A 113 4.89 -13.29 4.54
N LYS A 114 6.23 -13.35 4.51
CA LYS A 114 6.98 -14.62 4.52
C LYS A 114 6.62 -15.49 5.73
N ARG A 115 6.53 -14.88 6.93
CA ARG A 115 6.21 -15.57 8.18
C ARG A 115 4.79 -16.14 8.21
N TYR A 116 3.80 -15.36 7.77
CA TYR A 116 2.41 -15.80 7.78
C TYR A 116 2.10 -16.80 6.68
N GLN A 117 2.63 -16.56 5.47
CA GLN A 117 2.42 -17.46 4.34
C GLN A 117 3.16 -18.79 4.55
N ARG A 118 4.26 -18.86 5.32
CA ARG A 118 5.00 -20.14 5.57
C ARG A 118 5.25 -20.96 4.29
N GLY A 119 5.51 -20.28 3.17
CA GLY A 119 5.70 -20.94 1.86
C GLY A 119 4.43 -21.55 1.25
N THR A 120 3.23 -21.28 1.77
CA THR A 120 1.99 -21.67 1.11
C THR A 120 1.86 -20.92 -0.21
N SER A 121 1.63 -21.68 -1.28
CA SER A 121 1.35 -21.11 -2.59
C SER A 121 0.14 -20.17 -2.54
N VAL A 122 0.23 -19.03 -3.22
CA VAL A 122 -0.85 -18.03 -3.34
C VAL A 122 -2.15 -18.68 -3.81
N TRP A 123 -2.07 -19.65 -4.73
CA TRP A 123 -3.23 -20.40 -5.22
C TRP A 123 -3.97 -21.14 -4.11
N TRP A 124 -3.27 -21.65 -3.11
CA TRP A 124 -3.90 -22.31 -1.97
C TRP A 124 -4.56 -21.29 -1.04
N ILE A 125 -3.97 -20.11 -0.85
CA ILE A 125 -4.64 -19.04 -0.09
C ILE A 125 -5.94 -18.62 -0.79
N LEU A 126 -5.89 -18.42 -2.11
CA LEU A 126 -7.07 -18.06 -2.90
C LEU A 126 -8.15 -19.14 -2.83
N LEU A 127 -7.79 -20.41 -2.97
CA LEU A 127 -8.76 -21.50 -2.87
C LEU A 127 -9.41 -21.55 -1.48
N LYS A 128 -8.68 -21.33 -0.38
CA LYS A 128 -9.29 -21.26 0.97
C LYS A 128 -10.29 -20.12 1.13
N ILE A 129 -10.05 -19.00 0.48
CA ILE A 129 -10.92 -17.81 0.56
C ILE A 129 -12.16 -18.02 -0.33
N PHE A 130 -11.98 -18.52 -1.55
CA PHE A 130 -13.06 -18.63 -2.53
C PHE A 130 -13.89 -19.92 -2.42
N ALA A 131 -13.29 -21.04 -2.02
CA ALA A 131 -14.02 -22.31 -1.86
C ALA A 131 -15.27 -22.18 -0.96
N PRO A 132 -15.23 -21.60 0.26
CA PRO A 132 -16.43 -21.48 1.08
C PRO A 132 -17.46 -20.54 0.44
N LEU A 133 -17.04 -19.50 -0.28
CA LEU A 133 -17.96 -18.60 -0.99
C LEU A 133 -18.74 -19.35 -2.08
N PHE A 134 -18.04 -20.18 -2.86
CA PHE A 134 -18.68 -21.00 -3.89
C PHE A 134 -19.56 -22.11 -3.31
N VAL A 135 -19.13 -22.74 -2.20
CA VAL A 135 -19.93 -23.76 -1.50
C VAL A 135 -21.22 -23.15 -0.96
N ILE A 136 -21.15 -22.01 -0.27
CA ILE A 136 -22.33 -21.33 0.26
C ILE A 136 -23.23 -20.86 -0.90
N GLY A 137 -22.65 -20.27 -1.95
CA GLY A 137 -23.40 -19.87 -3.15
C GLY A 137 -24.14 -21.04 -3.79
N GLY A 138 -23.47 -22.20 -3.91
CA GLY A 138 -24.08 -23.43 -4.42
C GLY A 138 -25.20 -23.95 -3.53
N LEU A 139 -25.01 -23.95 -2.20
CA LEU A 139 -26.04 -24.36 -1.25
C LEU A 139 -27.26 -23.45 -1.28
N LEU A 140 -27.07 -22.13 -1.41
CA LEU A 140 -28.17 -21.17 -1.55
C LEU A 140 -28.92 -21.37 -2.87
N TYR A 141 -28.21 -21.65 -3.97
CA TYR A 141 -28.82 -21.96 -5.26
C TYR A 141 -29.70 -23.23 -5.19
N VAL A 142 -29.18 -24.31 -4.57
CA VAL A 142 -29.97 -25.53 -4.34
C VAL A 142 -31.14 -25.26 -3.38
N GLY A 143 -30.93 -24.45 -2.34
CA GLY A 143 -31.97 -24.04 -1.40
C GLY A 143 -33.12 -23.27 -2.06
N GLN A 144 -32.86 -22.51 -3.13
CA GLN A 144 -33.92 -21.87 -3.91
C GLN A 144 -34.77 -22.89 -4.69
N MET A 145 -34.16 -23.96 -5.23
CA MET A 145 -34.89 -25.04 -5.90
C MET A 145 -35.80 -25.81 -4.93
N TYR A 146 -35.37 -25.94 -3.68
CA TYR A 146 -36.11 -26.63 -2.61
C TYR A 146 -36.53 -25.64 -1.51
N CYS A 147 -37.27 -24.60 -1.91
CA CYS A 147 -37.74 -23.59 -0.96
C CYS A 147 -38.71 -24.20 0.05
N TYR A 148 -38.45 -24.00 1.34
CA TYR A 148 -39.36 -24.41 2.39
C TYR A 148 -40.56 -23.46 2.44
N ILE A 149 -41.74 -23.98 2.10
CA ILE A 149 -43.00 -23.25 2.17
C ILE A 149 -43.82 -23.84 3.30
N LEU A 150 -44.35 -22.98 4.18
CA LEU A 150 -45.30 -23.40 5.21
C LEU A 150 -46.59 -23.89 4.52
N PRO A 151 -47.18 -25.02 4.96
CA PRO A 151 -48.42 -25.56 4.38
C PRO A 151 -49.64 -24.73 4.81
N LEU A 152 -49.63 -23.44 4.46
CA LEU A 152 -50.65 -22.45 4.77
C LEU A 152 -51.29 -21.98 3.47
N LYS A 153 -52.57 -21.62 3.55
CA LYS A 153 -53.24 -20.92 2.47
C LYS A 153 -52.61 -19.53 2.29
N ALA A 154 -52.63 -19.01 1.06
CA ALA A 154 -52.26 -17.64 0.79
C ALA A 154 -53.03 -16.67 1.71
N LYS A 155 -52.34 -15.64 2.20
CA LYS A 155 -52.91 -14.63 3.10
C LYS A 155 -54.10 -13.94 2.42
N GLN A 156 -55.26 -14.01 3.05
CA GLN A 156 -56.48 -13.35 2.58
C GLN A 156 -56.46 -11.88 3.01
N TYR A 157 -56.83 -10.98 2.10
CA TYR A 157 -56.94 -9.55 2.37
C TYR A 157 -58.39 -9.11 2.19
N PRO A 158 -58.95 -8.29 3.11
CA PRO A 158 -60.25 -7.67 2.87
C PRO A 158 -60.13 -6.70 1.68
N TYR A 159 -61.15 -6.68 0.80
CA TYR A 159 -61.21 -5.80 -0.38
C TYR A 159 -60.07 -5.99 -1.40
N ALA A 160 -59.65 -7.24 -1.64
CA ALA A 160 -58.66 -7.55 -2.68
C ALA A 160 -59.19 -7.24 -4.10
N THR A 161 -58.29 -6.86 -5.01
CA THR A 161 -58.59 -6.47 -6.41
C THR A 161 -59.37 -7.53 -7.18
N ASP A 162 -59.23 -8.80 -6.82
CA ASP A 162 -59.87 -9.93 -7.49
C ASP A 162 -61.35 -10.12 -7.11
N ASN A 163 -61.90 -9.29 -6.21
CA ASN A 163 -63.32 -9.24 -5.78
C ASN A 163 -63.95 -10.61 -5.39
N ASN A 164 -63.12 -11.61 -5.12
CA ASN A 164 -63.52 -12.97 -4.80
C ASN A 164 -63.86 -13.10 -3.31
N MET A 165 -65.01 -13.68 -2.99
CA MET A 165 -65.42 -13.94 -1.62
C MET A 165 -64.52 -14.99 -0.97
N HIS A 166 -64.00 -14.70 0.21
CA HIS A 166 -63.01 -15.52 0.92
C HIS A 166 -63.61 -16.47 1.97
N TYR A 167 -64.93 -16.43 2.14
CA TYR A 167 -65.69 -17.18 3.13
C TYR A 167 -66.80 -17.99 2.45
N THR A 168 -67.07 -19.20 2.95
CA THR A 168 -68.12 -20.10 2.46
C THR A 168 -69.42 -20.03 3.26
N PHE A 169 -69.46 -19.27 4.35
CA PHE A 169 -70.66 -19.07 5.14
C PHE A 169 -71.52 -17.95 4.54
N GLU A 170 -72.83 -18.11 4.64
CA GLU A 170 -73.77 -17.07 4.25
C GLU A 170 -73.59 -15.85 5.15
N ARG A 171 -73.72 -14.65 4.55
CA ARG A 171 -73.66 -13.39 5.29
C ARG A 171 -74.81 -13.39 6.30
N ALA A 172 -74.52 -13.31 7.59
CA ALA A 172 -75.54 -13.10 8.60
C ALA A 172 -76.28 -11.78 8.29
N GLU A 173 -77.61 -11.87 8.16
CA GLU A 173 -78.51 -10.72 7.99
C GLU A 173 -78.53 -9.82 9.23
#